data_AF-A0A9Q1A5C4-F1
#
_entry.id   AF-A0A9Q1A5C4-F1
#
_cell.length_a   1.000
_cell.length_b   1.000
_cell.length_c   1.000
_cell.angle_alpha   90.00
_cell.angle_beta   90.00
_cell.angle_gamma   90.00
#
_symmetry.space_group_name_H-M   'P 1'
#
loop_
_entity.id
_entity.type
_entity.pdbx_description
1 polymer ?
#
loop_
_entity_poly.entity_id
_entity_poly.type
_entity_poly.pdbx_seq_one_letter_code
_entity_poly.pdbx_strand_id
1 'polypeptide(L)'
;MTKKLRESISEMLTCFPIVTGRLLRNPEGQWMIKCNDAGVRLVEARIKGSVENWLKGVDREKELKLVHWEEMYHKPYFLITEFEDGWSSNRLELPPPASRSHFIFGPYGPSLHGKWSSHGRIRPVKSRHHFEALAALFWVCISKLKGAGDGLIDMSVCSDMRSVLNLDNGFFGNCMVYNRVNSKNLKEHKLPDVAKVIGEVMSEMDNDGITDLIEWLEHNDHQSPPTMNGCDLICASLEAVDPYLAVFEEDLIPVRVSCYVEPVVGVGHVLVLPSPPGEGPFSRVVMVTLPEEEAVRLCEDDLILNFSPTILMGVNN
;
A
#
# COMPACT_ATOMS: atom_id res chain seq x y z
N MET A 1 -3.24 -23.23 -12.69
CA MET A 1 -4.21 -22.15 -12.89
C MET A 1 -5.50 -22.72 -13.44
N THR A 2 -6.58 -22.54 -12.68
CA THR A 2 -7.90 -23.01 -13.10
C THR A 2 -8.39 -22.21 -14.30
N LYS A 3 -9.11 -22.88 -15.22
CA LYS A 3 -9.78 -22.23 -16.36
C LYS A 3 -10.69 -21.08 -15.90
N LYS A 4 -11.38 -21.29 -14.78
CA LYS A 4 -12.28 -20.32 -14.12
C LYS A 4 -11.57 -19.02 -13.77
N LEU A 5 -10.35 -19.09 -13.22
CA LEU A 5 -9.58 -17.91 -12.85
C LEU A 5 -9.13 -17.10 -14.08
N ARG A 6 -8.70 -17.77 -15.15
CA ARG A 6 -8.37 -17.11 -16.42
C ARG A 6 -9.58 -16.38 -17.02
N GLU A 7 -10.73 -17.05 -17.04
CA GLU A 7 -11.99 -16.46 -17.55
C GLU A 7 -12.41 -15.26 -16.70
N SER A 8 -12.33 -15.39 -15.38
CA SER A 8 -12.65 -14.32 -14.43
C SER A 8 -11.73 -13.10 -14.58
N ILE A 9 -10.41 -13.32 -14.72
CA ILE A 9 -9.45 -12.25 -15.01
C ILE A 9 -9.78 -11.60 -16.37
N SER A 10 -10.13 -12.38 -17.39
CA SER A 10 -10.49 -11.86 -18.71
C SER A 10 -11.76 -10.99 -18.67
N GLU A 11 -12.79 -11.42 -17.94
CA GLU A 11 -14.02 -10.65 -17.73
C GLU A 11 -13.71 -9.34 -17.00
N MET A 12 -12.91 -9.41 -15.94
CA MET A 12 -12.46 -8.24 -15.20
C MET A 12 -11.70 -7.25 -16.10
N LEU A 13 -10.77 -7.71 -16.95
CA LEU A 13 -9.97 -6.83 -17.81
C LEU A 13 -10.83 -6.11 -18.85
N THR A 14 -12.01 -6.66 -19.17
CA THR A 14 -13.01 -5.97 -20.00
C THR A 14 -13.58 -4.72 -19.31
N CYS A 15 -13.71 -4.75 -17.98
CA CYS A 15 -14.13 -3.59 -17.18
C CYS A 15 -12.99 -2.58 -16.96
N PHE A 16 -11.73 -3.01 -17.08
CA PHE A 16 -10.54 -2.18 -16.84
C PHE A 16 -9.56 -2.20 -18.03
N PRO A 17 -9.97 -1.69 -19.22
CA PRO A 17 -9.16 -1.77 -20.43
C PRO A 17 -7.80 -1.07 -20.30
N ILE A 18 -7.73 -0.05 -19.44
CA ILE A 18 -6.51 0.70 -19.10
C ILE A 18 -5.39 -0.24 -18.61
N VAL A 19 -5.73 -1.30 -17.86
CA VAL A 19 -4.77 -2.27 -17.33
C VAL A 19 -4.10 -3.09 -18.43
N THR A 20 -4.78 -3.28 -19.57
CA THR A 20 -4.25 -4.02 -20.72
C THR A 20 -3.47 -3.14 -21.71
N GLY A 21 -3.50 -1.82 -21.49
CA GLY A 21 -2.89 -0.83 -22.39
C GLY A 21 -1.37 -0.71 -22.27
N ARG A 22 -0.82 0.33 -22.91
CA ARG A 22 0.60 0.69 -22.83
C ARG A 22 0.76 2.15 -22.50
N LEU A 23 1.69 2.43 -21.61
CA LEU A 23 2.05 3.76 -21.21
C LEU A 23 2.93 4.43 -22.28
N LEU A 24 2.55 5.64 -22.71
CA LEU A 24 3.23 6.42 -23.75
C LEU A 24 3.26 7.90 -23.33
N ARG A 25 4.12 8.69 -23.96
CA ARG A 25 4.05 10.16 -23.87
C ARG A 25 3.37 10.73 -25.12
N ASN A 26 2.51 11.74 -24.95
CA ASN A 26 1.95 12.52 -26.05
C ASN A 26 3.01 13.50 -26.62
N PRO A 27 2.74 14.20 -27.74
CA PRO A 27 3.66 15.18 -28.31
C PRO A 27 4.08 16.30 -27.34
N GLU A 28 3.23 16.61 -26.37
CA GLU A 28 3.45 17.60 -25.31
C GLU A 28 4.30 17.03 -24.15
N GLY A 29 4.67 15.75 -24.19
CA GLY A 29 5.47 15.07 -23.19
C GLY A 29 4.68 14.53 -21.99
N GLN A 30 3.36 14.71 -21.93
CA GLN A 30 2.51 14.20 -20.86
C GLN A 30 2.27 12.70 -21.01
N TRP A 31 2.11 12.00 -19.89
CA TRP A 31 1.85 10.58 -19.91
C TRP A 31 0.40 10.25 -20.25
N MET A 32 0.23 9.26 -21.10
CA MET A 32 -1.05 8.71 -21.50
C MET A 32 -1.01 7.19 -21.54
N ILE A 33 -2.16 6.56 -21.34
CA ILE A 33 -2.30 5.12 -21.51
C ILE A 33 -3.00 4.86 -22.84
N LYS A 34 -2.31 4.22 -23.77
CA LYS A 34 -2.88 3.72 -25.01
C LYS A 34 -3.54 2.37 -24.74
N CYS A 35 -4.87 2.35 -24.67
CA CYS A 35 -5.66 1.11 -24.63
C CYS A 35 -5.55 0.41 -25.99
N ASN A 36 -4.61 -0.52 -26.11
CA ASN A 36 -4.31 -1.26 -27.34
C ASN A 36 -4.49 -2.77 -27.18
N ASP A 37 -5.23 -3.18 -26.14
CA ASP A 37 -5.52 -4.58 -25.79
C ASP A 37 -4.28 -5.48 -25.82
N ALA A 38 -3.11 -4.91 -25.49
CA ALA A 38 -1.85 -5.62 -25.56
C ALA A 38 -1.72 -6.66 -24.42
N GLY A 39 -2.76 -6.78 -23.60
CA GLY A 39 -2.91 -7.77 -22.55
C GLY A 39 -2.02 -7.51 -21.35
N VAL A 40 -2.24 -8.34 -20.34
CA VAL A 40 -1.42 -8.46 -19.13
C VAL A 40 -0.66 -9.76 -19.19
N ARG A 41 0.54 -9.80 -18.58
CA ARG A 41 1.24 -11.08 -18.43
C ARG A 41 0.68 -11.81 -17.21
N LEU A 42 0.42 -13.10 -17.38
CA LEU A 42 -0.03 -13.99 -16.32
C LEU A 42 1.00 -15.12 -16.17
N VAL A 43 1.60 -15.21 -14.99
CA VAL A 43 2.60 -16.24 -14.68
C VAL A 43 2.00 -17.21 -13.66
N GLU A 44 2.14 -18.50 -13.91
CA GLU A 44 1.71 -19.57 -13.02
C GLU A 44 2.95 -20.28 -12.45
N ALA A 45 3.01 -20.43 -11.13
CA ALA A 45 4.01 -21.23 -10.44
C ALA A 45 3.34 -22.31 -9.59
N ARG A 46 4.06 -23.41 -9.33
CA ARG A 46 3.62 -24.51 -8.46
C ARG A 46 4.67 -24.80 -7.41
N ILE A 47 4.25 -24.94 -6.16
CA ILE A 47 5.14 -25.23 -5.03
C ILE A 47 4.65 -26.50 -4.33
N LYS A 48 5.60 -27.35 -3.93
CA LYS A 48 5.31 -28.55 -3.15
C LYS A 48 5.03 -28.21 -1.68
N GLY A 49 4.07 -28.90 -1.07
CA GLY A 49 3.67 -28.67 0.32
C GLY A 49 2.38 -27.86 0.48
N SER A 50 2.07 -27.53 1.74
CA SER A 50 0.82 -26.88 2.14
C SER A 50 1.03 -25.41 2.56
N VAL A 51 0.02 -24.57 2.38
CA VAL A 51 0.06 -23.16 2.81
C VAL A 51 0.18 -23.04 4.32
N GLU A 52 -0.51 -23.87 5.11
CA GLU A 52 -0.40 -23.81 6.57
C GLU A 52 1.01 -24.16 7.05
N ASN A 53 1.69 -25.08 6.36
CA ASN A 53 3.07 -25.42 6.68
C ASN A 53 4.04 -24.34 6.20
N TRP A 54 3.78 -23.71 5.06
CA TRP A 54 4.58 -22.60 4.56
C TRP A 54 4.48 -21.37 5.48
N LEU A 55 3.28 -21.03 5.94
CA LEU A 55 3.03 -19.89 6.83
C LEU A 55 3.71 -20.02 8.21
N LYS A 56 4.03 -21.24 8.67
CA LYS A 56 4.72 -21.46 9.95
C LYS A 56 6.19 -21.02 9.94
N GLY A 57 6.83 -20.94 8.77
CA GLY A 57 8.25 -20.64 8.64
C GLY A 57 8.59 -19.70 7.50
N VAL A 58 7.62 -18.90 7.05
CA VAL A 58 7.84 -17.87 6.03
C VAL A 58 8.54 -16.67 6.64
N ASP A 59 9.63 -16.28 5.98
CA ASP A 59 10.33 -15.02 6.19
C ASP A 59 10.19 -14.16 4.91
N ARG A 60 10.71 -12.92 4.96
CA ARG A 60 10.66 -11.99 3.83
C ARG A 60 11.26 -12.60 2.56
N GLU A 61 12.40 -13.28 2.64
CA GLU A 61 13.05 -13.86 1.47
C GLU A 61 12.22 -14.97 0.83
N LYS A 62 11.61 -15.85 1.65
CA LYS A 62 10.71 -16.90 1.19
C LYS A 62 9.44 -16.32 0.58
N GLU A 63 8.89 -15.24 1.14
CA GLU A 63 7.74 -14.55 0.55
C GLU A 63 8.12 -13.86 -0.77
N LEU A 64 9.32 -13.29 -0.87
CA LEU A 64 9.85 -12.75 -2.13
C LEU A 64 10.08 -13.82 -3.20
N LYS A 65 10.24 -15.10 -2.85
CA LYS A 65 10.26 -16.20 -3.82
C LYS A 65 8.90 -16.51 -4.45
N LEU A 66 7.81 -16.02 -3.85
CA LEU A 66 6.48 -16.02 -4.49
C LEU A 66 6.35 -14.92 -5.54
N VAL A 67 7.44 -14.18 -5.82
CA VAL A 67 7.50 -13.04 -6.74
C VAL A 67 8.29 -13.42 -7.98
N HIS A 68 7.76 -13.06 -9.13
CA HIS A 68 8.45 -13.19 -10.40
C HIS A 68 8.93 -11.81 -10.83
N TRP A 69 10.22 -11.55 -10.63
CA TRP A 69 10.84 -10.28 -10.98
C TRP A 69 11.55 -10.37 -12.33
N GLU A 70 11.17 -9.54 -13.29
CA GLU A 70 12.00 -9.17 -14.44
C GLU A 70 12.33 -7.67 -14.31
N GLU A 71 13.58 -7.26 -14.56
CA GLU A 71 13.91 -5.83 -14.67
C GLU A 71 13.04 -5.20 -15.77
N MET A 72 12.22 -4.22 -15.38
CA MET A 72 11.11 -3.81 -16.21
C MET A 72 11.13 -2.35 -16.60
N TYR A 73 11.00 -2.14 -17.92
CA TYR A 73 10.76 -0.83 -18.48
C TYR A 73 9.28 -0.55 -18.81
N HIS A 74 8.38 -1.51 -19.15
CA HIS A 74 7.04 -1.15 -19.71
C HIS A 74 5.84 -2.13 -19.60
N LYS A 75 5.73 -3.11 -18.67
CA LYS A 75 4.60 -4.09 -18.69
C LYS A 75 3.92 -4.34 -17.32
N PRO A 76 2.58 -4.45 -17.22
CA PRO A 76 1.87 -4.92 -16.02
C PRO A 76 1.80 -6.46 -15.91
N TYR A 77 1.80 -7.01 -14.69
CA TYR A 77 1.81 -8.46 -14.42
C TYR A 77 0.80 -8.86 -13.36
N PHE A 78 0.20 -10.02 -13.56
CA PHE A 78 -0.46 -10.80 -12.52
C PHE A 78 0.34 -12.08 -12.33
N LEU A 79 0.66 -12.41 -11.09
CA LEU A 79 1.38 -13.62 -10.72
C LEU A 79 0.53 -14.46 -9.79
N ILE A 80 0.45 -15.75 -10.07
CA ILE A 80 -0.33 -16.70 -9.28
C ILE A 80 0.55 -17.89 -8.96
N THR A 81 0.65 -18.22 -7.68
CA THR A 81 1.41 -19.38 -7.18
C THR A 81 0.46 -20.36 -6.52
N GLU A 82 0.36 -21.58 -7.04
CA GLU A 82 -0.49 -22.65 -6.50
C GLU A 82 0.33 -23.61 -5.61
N PHE A 83 -0.23 -24.00 -4.47
CA PHE A 83 0.30 -25.01 -3.54
C PHE A 83 -0.38 -26.37 -3.79
N GLU A 84 0.28 -27.47 -3.39
CA GLU A 84 -0.20 -28.84 -3.65
C GLU A 84 -1.49 -29.20 -2.90
N ASP A 85 -1.77 -28.53 -1.79
CA ASP A 85 -2.98 -28.66 -0.99
C ASP A 85 -4.20 -27.92 -1.58
N GLY A 86 -4.03 -27.23 -2.70
CA GLY A 86 -5.09 -26.51 -3.42
C GLY A 86 -5.21 -25.03 -3.06
N TRP A 87 -4.43 -24.52 -2.10
CA TRP A 87 -4.37 -23.09 -1.83
C TRP A 87 -3.55 -22.34 -2.89
N SER A 88 -3.82 -21.05 -3.07
CA SER A 88 -3.07 -20.19 -4.00
C SER A 88 -2.70 -18.84 -3.39
N SER A 89 -1.52 -18.34 -3.77
CA SER A 89 -1.10 -16.96 -3.56
C SER A 89 -1.33 -16.19 -4.87
N ASN A 90 -2.05 -15.08 -4.80
CA ASN A 90 -2.33 -14.20 -5.93
C ASN A 90 -1.62 -12.87 -5.72
N ARG A 91 -0.95 -12.36 -6.76
CA ARG A 91 -0.23 -11.09 -6.75
C ARG A 91 -0.58 -10.27 -7.99
N LEU A 92 -0.77 -8.97 -7.76
CA LEU A 92 -0.88 -7.96 -8.80
C LEU A 92 0.31 -7.01 -8.69
N GLU A 93 1.08 -6.88 -9.78
CA GLU A 93 2.12 -5.88 -9.93
C GLU A 93 1.67 -4.82 -10.92
N LEU A 94 1.52 -3.60 -10.43
CA LEU A 94 1.23 -2.44 -11.25
C LEU A 94 2.57 -1.81 -11.67
N PRO A 95 2.72 -1.39 -12.94
CA PRO A 95 3.92 -0.73 -13.39
C PRO A 95 4.17 0.53 -12.55
N PRO A 96 5.44 0.96 -12.37
CA PRO A 96 5.75 2.22 -11.72
C PRO A 96 4.93 3.32 -12.38
N PRO A 97 4.35 4.26 -11.61
CA PRO A 97 3.61 5.34 -12.21
C PRO A 97 4.47 6.06 -13.24
N ALA A 98 3.84 6.33 -14.36
CA ALA A 98 4.34 7.23 -15.38
C ALA A 98 4.73 8.58 -14.76
N SER A 99 3.88 9.07 -13.86
CA SER A 99 4.09 10.28 -13.09
C SER A 99 5.32 10.13 -12.20
N ARG A 100 6.43 10.78 -12.57
CA ARG A 100 7.69 10.83 -11.80
C ARG A 100 7.58 11.70 -10.53
N SER A 101 6.45 11.62 -9.83
CA SER A 101 6.13 12.46 -8.70
C SER A 101 5.15 11.73 -7.80
N HIS A 102 5.44 11.69 -6.49
CA HIS A 102 4.46 11.63 -5.39
C HIS A 102 3.35 10.59 -5.42
N PHE A 103 3.49 9.47 -6.13
CA PHE A 103 2.37 8.59 -6.37
C PHE A 103 2.78 7.13 -6.22
N ILE A 104 2.11 6.40 -5.32
CA ILE A 104 2.07 4.94 -5.28
C ILE A 104 0.63 4.57 -5.63
N PHE A 105 0.42 3.52 -6.44
CA PHE A 105 -0.91 2.95 -6.60
C PHE A 105 -1.31 2.28 -5.27
N GLY A 106 -2.40 2.75 -4.65
CA GLY A 106 -3.11 1.94 -3.65
C GLY A 106 -3.66 0.67 -4.29
N PRO A 107 -3.79 -0.45 -3.55
CA PRO A 107 -4.17 -1.75 -4.11
C PRO A 107 -5.66 -1.82 -4.42
N TYR A 108 -6.13 -1.07 -5.41
CA TYR A 108 -7.36 -1.42 -6.12
C TYR A 108 -6.98 -2.25 -7.34
N GLY A 109 -6.54 -3.48 -7.02
CA GLY A 109 -6.78 -4.60 -7.90
C GLY A 109 -8.29 -4.88 -7.93
N PRO A 110 -8.81 -5.35 -9.05
CA PRO A 110 -10.24 -5.49 -9.27
C PRO A 110 -10.83 -6.56 -8.36
N SER A 111 -11.67 -6.13 -7.43
CA SER A 111 -12.63 -6.97 -6.73
C SER A 111 -13.63 -7.53 -7.76
N LEU A 112 -13.56 -8.84 -8.00
CA LEU A 112 -14.51 -9.59 -8.82
C LEU A 112 -15.87 -9.63 -8.11
N HIS A 113 -16.70 -8.62 -8.34
CA HIS A 113 -18.09 -8.66 -7.86
C HIS A 113 -18.99 -9.32 -8.91
N GLY A 114 -19.31 -10.60 -8.66
CA GLY A 114 -20.53 -11.23 -9.17
C GLY A 114 -21.77 -10.56 -8.58
N LYS A 115 -22.74 -10.22 -9.44
CA LYS A 115 -24.14 -9.81 -9.22
C LYS A 115 -24.54 -9.23 -7.85
N TRP A 116 -24.86 -7.94 -7.90
CA TRP A 116 -25.51 -7.16 -6.84
C TRP A 116 -26.94 -7.61 -6.56
N SER A 117 -27.24 -7.86 -5.28
CA SER A 117 -28.49 -7.39 -4.68
C SER A 117 -28.11 -6.41 -3.57
N SER A 118 -28.34 -5.12 -3.85
CA SER A 118 -28.24 -4.02 -2.91
C SER A 118 -29.01 -4.33 -1.64
N HIS A 119 -28.44 -4.13 -0.45
CA HIS A 119 -29.05 -3.55 0.76
C HIS A 119 -28.00 -3.51 1.88
N GLY A 120 -27.05 -2.58 1.78
CA GLY A 120 -26.09 -2.33 2.84
C GLY A 120 -25.51 -0.93 2.73
N ARG A 121 -26.12 0.05 3.39
CA ARG A 121 -25.47 1.35 3.63
C ARG A 121 -24.28 1.12 4.57
N ILE A 122 -23.09 0.94 4.03
CA ILE A 122 -21.85 0.99 4.81
C ILE A 122 -21.65 2.45 5.21
N ARG A 123 -21.82 2.75 6.50
CA ARG A 123 -21.49 4.06 7.06
C ARG A 123 -19.97 4.11 7.23
N PRO A 124 -19.28 5.18 6.79
CA PRO A 124 -17.86 5.33 7.08
C PRO A 124 -17.69 5.56 8.58
N VAL A 125 -17.06 4.62 9.27
CA VAL A 125 -16.61 4.81 10.65
C VAL A 125 -15.44 5.80 10.58
N LYS A 126 -15.55 6.94 11.26
CA LYS A 126 -14.45 7.91 11.37
C LYS A 126 -13.26 7.24 12.08
N SER A 127 -12.28 6.75 11.30
CA SER A 127 -11.08 6.02 11.72
C SER A 127 -9.88 6.90 12.08
N ARG A 128 -10.05 8.23 12.05
CA ARG A 128 -8.95 9.20 11.90
C ARG A 128 -7.82 9.10 12.93
N HIS A 129 -8.06 8.55 14.12
CA HIS A 129 -7.06 8.50 15.20
C HIS A 129 -6.13 7.28 15.18
N HIS A 130 -6.48 6.17 14.53
CA HIS A 130 -5.62 4.96 14.58
C HIS A 130 -4.34 5.16 13.77
N PHE A 131 -4.48 5.69 12.55
CA PHE A 131 -3.34 5.98 11.69
C PHE A 131 -2.40 7.00 12.35
N GLU A 132 -2.92 8.11 12.87
CA GLU A 132 -2.12 9.16 13.54
C GLU A 132 -1.27 8.59 14.68
N ALA A 133 -1.87 7.75 15.54
CA ALA A 133 -1.20 7.12 16.67
C ALA A 133 -0.13 6.11 16.25
N LEU A 134 -0.45 5.24 15.27
CA LEU A 134 0.51 4.26 14.75
C LEU A 134 1.65 4.94 13.99
N ALA A 135 1.35 5.92 13.14
CA ALA A 135 2.34 6.72 12.43
C ALA A 135 3.29 7.41 13.42
N ALA A 136 2.77 8.01 14.50
CA ALA A 136 3.58 8.60 15.56
C ALA A 136 4.47 7.58 16.27
N LEU A 137 3.92 6.41 16.61
CA LEU A 137 4.65 5.32 17.25
C LEU A 137 5.86 4.91 16.41
N PHE A 138 5.62 4.54 15.14
CA PHE A 138 6.69 4.09 14.26
C PHE A 138 7.67 5.21 13.92
N TRP A 139 7.22 6.46 13.77
CA TRP A 139 8.12 7.57 13.54
C TRP A 139 9.09 7.78 14.71
N VAL A 140 8.60 7.74 15.95
CA VAL A 140 9.44 7.87 17.15
C VAL A 140 10.42 6.71 17.27
N CYS A 141 9.96 5.45 17.13
CA CYS A 141 10.83 4.28 17.25
C CYS A 141 11.89 4.25 16.15
N ILE A 142 11.51 4.48 14.89
CA ILE A 142 12.45 4.47 13.76
C ILE A 142 13.44 5.63 13.87
N SER A 143 13.02 6.83 14.32
CA SER A 143 13.94 7.95 14.53
C SER A 143 15.03 7.64 15.54
N LYS A 144 14.67 6.99 16.65
CA LYS A 144 15.63 6.54 17.67
C LYS A 144 16.60 5.50 17.11
N LEU A 145 16.08 4.51 16.39
CA LEU A 145 16.90 3.45 15.78
C LEU A 145 17.93 4.01 14.79
N LYS A 146 17.55 5.05 14.04
CA LYS A 146 18.37 5.76 13.06
C LYS A 146 19.37 6.75 13.67
N GLY A 147 19.41 6.88 15.00
CA GLY A 147 20.37 7.73 15.68
C GLY A 147 20.07 9.23 15.57
N ALA A 148 18.80 9.62 15.42
CA ALA A 148 18.39 11.04 15.40
C ALA A 148 18.59 11.77 16.74
N GLY A 149 19.23 11.14 17.73
CA GLY A 149 19.41 11.66 19.07
C GLY A 149 18.05 11.91 19.74
N ASP A 150 17.88 13.11 20.28
CA ASP A 150 16.61 13.56 20.85
C ASP A 150 15.61 14.06 19.79
N GLY A 151 15.93 14.00 18.49
CA GLY A 151 15.11 14.51 17.39
C GLY A 151 14.31 13.43 16.64
N LEU A 152 13.61 13.86 15.58
CA LEU A 152 12.90 13.01 14.64
C LEU A 152 13.50 13.13 13.24
N ILE A 153 13.57 12.02 12.51
CA ILE A 153 13.95 12.02 11.09
C ILE A 153 12.87 12.67 10.23
N ASP A 154 13.20 13.01 8.98
CA ASP A 154 12.21 13.57 8.07
C ASP A 154 11.15 12.53 7.67
N MET A 155 9.88 12.90 7.79
CA MET A 155 8.76 12.01 7.49
C MET A 155 7.74 12.65 6.56
N SER A 156 7.16 11.81 5.70
CA SER A 156 5.91 12.10 4.99
C SER A 156 4.80 11.13 5.39
N VAL A 157 3.59 11.66 5.52
CA VAL A 157 2.37 10.85 5.58
C VAL A 157 1.72 10.79 4.21
N CYS A 158 1.08 9.67 3.93
CA CYS A 158 0.36 9.44 2.69
C CYS A 158 -1.02 8.85 2.96
N SER A 159 -2.05 9.28 2.24
CA SER A 159 -3.41 8.75 2.40
C SER A 159 -4.21 8.82 1.11
N ASP A 160 -5.19 7.92 0.99
CA ASP A 160 -6.16 7.90 -0.10
C ASP A 160 -7.22 9.02 0.06
N MET A 161 -7.31 9.89 -0.93
CA MET A 161 -8.19 11.05 -0.95
C MET A 161 -9.53 10.81 -1.67
N ARG A 162 -9.85 9.58 -2.12
CA ARG A 162 -11.12 9.28 -2.81
C ARG A 162 -12.34 9.75 -2.03
N SER A 163 -12.38 9.48 -0.73
CA SER A 163 -13.50 9.90 0.12
C SER A 163 -13.58 11.42 0.29
N VAL A 164 -12.44 12.13 0.25
CA VAL A 164 -12.38 13.59 0.35
C VAL A 164 -12.87 14.24 -0.94
N LEU A 165 -12.51 13.64 -2.07
CA LEU A 165 -12.87 14.08 -3.42
C LEU A 165 -14.26 13.58 -3.86
N ASN A 166 -14.98 12.84 -3.02
CA ASN A 166 -16.26 12.19 -3.36
C ASN A 166 -16.19 11.31 -4.62
N LEU A 167 -15.05 10.64 -4.82
CA LEU A 167 -14.86 9.72 -5.94
C LEU A 167 -15.52 8.37 -5.63
N ASP A 168 -16.07 7.75 -6.68
CA ASP A 168 -16.59 6.40 -6.60
C ASP A 168 -15.46 5.39 -6.38
N ASN A 169 -15.76 4.27 -5.71
CA ASN A 169 -14.78 3.21 -5.46
C ASN A 169 -14.29 2.55 -6.77
N GLY A 170 -15.04 2.67 -7.86
CA GLY A 170 -14.64 2.26 -9.21
C GLY A 170 -13.69 3.23 -9.92
N PHE A 171 -13.35 4.38 -9.32
CA PHE A 171 -12.39 5.31 -9.90
C PHE A 171 -10.99 4.67 -9.99
N PHE A 172 -10.60 4.36 -11.24
CA PHE A 172 -9.33 3.76 -11.57
C PHE A 172 -8.31 4.85 -11.94
N GLY A 173 -7.68 5.41 -10.92
CA GLY A 173 -6.64 6.44 -11.04
C GLY A 173 -5.90 6.64 -9.72
N ASN A 174 -4.89 7.51 -9.71
CA ASN A 174 -4.18 7.84 -8.49
C ASN A 174 -4.96 8.84 -7.64
N CYS A 175 -5.12 8.54 -6.35
CA CYS A 175 -5.70 9.45 -5.34
C CYS A 175 -4.89 9.45 -4.04
N MET A 176 -3.64 8.98 -4.08
CA MET A 176 -2.75 8.99 -2.93
C MET A 176 -2.06 10.34 -2.85
N VAL A 177 -2.26 11.07 -1.76
CA VAL A 177 -1.61 12.37 -1.53
C VAL A 177 -0.59 12.24 -0.43
N TYR A 178 0.55 12.90 -0.61
CA TYR A 178 1.67 12.91 0.32
C TYR A 178 1.82 14.30 0.92
N ASN A 179 1.97 14.37 2.24
CA ASN A 179 2.34 15.60 2.92
C ASN A 179 3.53 15.34 3.85
N ARG A 180 4.47 16.27 3.84
CA ARG A 180 5.62 16.24 4.75
C ARG A 180 5.19 16.69 6.14
N VAL A 181 5.60 15.96 7.16
CA VAL A 181 5.33 16.30 8.55
C VAL A 181 6.42 17.22 9.06
N ASN A 182 6.05 18.41 9.56
CA ASN A 182 7.01 19.37 10.07
C ASN A 182 7.24 19.20 11.58
N SER A 183 8.39 18.66 11.96
CA SER A 183 8.76 18.43 13.36
C SER A 183 9.34 19.66 14.08
N LYS A 184 9.60 20.79 13.38
CA LYS A 184 10.34 21.95 13.93
C LYS A 184 9.70 22.62 15.15
N ASN A 185 8.40 22.43 15.35
CA ASN A 185 7.66 23.04 16.45
C ASN A 185 7.48 22.10 17.67
N LEU A 186 7.96 20.85 17.59
CA LEU A 186 7.87 19.90 18.70
C LEU A 186 8.93 20.21 19.75
N LYS A 187 8.48 20.62 20.95
CA LYS A 187 9.36 20.86 22.10
C LYS A 187 9.73 19.57 22.83
N GLU A 188 8.84 18.58 22.80
CA GLU A 188 9.01 17.27 23.40
C GLU A 188 8.47 16.21 22.44
N HIS A 189 9.20 15.11 22.26
CA HIS A 189 8.83 14.02 21.35
C HIS A 189 7.97 12.94 22.05
N LYS A 190 6.98 13.40 22.81
CA LYS A 190 5.99 12.49 23.43
C LYS A 190 4.98 12.05 22.37
N LEU A 191 4.61 10.77 22.40
CA LEU A 191 3.69 10.18 21.40
C LEU A 191 2.42 11.00 21.14
N PRO A 192 1.70 11.52 22.16
CA PRO A 192 0.48 12.31 21.90
C PRO A 192 0.74 13.60 21.13
N ASP A 193 1.87 14.27 21.41
CA ASP A 193 2.23 15.52 20.74
C ASP A 193 2.65 15.25 19.29
N VAL A 194 3.39 14.16 19.05
CA VAL A 194 3.77 13.71 17.70
C VAL A 194 2.53 13.31 16.90
N ALA A 195 1.61 12.53 17.49
CA ALA A 195 0.36 12.14 16.85
C ALA A 195 -0.51 13.35 16.51
N LYS A 196 -0.55 14.36 17.39
CA LYS A 196 -1.28 15.61 17.14
C LYS A 196 -0.72 16.36 15.93
N VAL A 197 0.59 16.50 15.81
CA VAL A 197 1.21 17.16 14.64
C VAL A 197 0.90 16.40 13.35
N ILE A 198 0.89 15.07 13.39
CA ILE A 198 0.45 14.26 12.24
C ILE A 198 -1.03 14.54 11.94
N GLY A 199 -1.90 14.55 12.95
CA GLY A 199 -3.32 14.86 12.78
C GLY A 199 -3.60 16.25 12.19
N GLU A 200 -2.80 17.26 12.56
CA GLU A 200 -2.84 18.61 11.97
C GLU A 200 -2.54 18.54 10.47
N VAL A 201 -1.47 17.87 10.06
CA VAL A 201 -1.12 17.67 8.63
C VAL A 201 -2.19 16.87 7.88
N MET A 202 -2.75 15.84 8.51
CA MET A 202 -3.84 15.04 7.93
C MET A 202 -5.12 15.85 7.77
N SER A 203 -5.36 16.85 8.61
CA SER A 203 -6.54 17.72 8.54
C SER A 203 -6.47 18.74 7.41
N GLU A 204 -5.26 19.12 6.97
CA GLU A 204 -5.04 19.99 5.80
C GLU A 204 -5.29 19.24 4.47
N MET A 205 -5.33 17.91 4.47
CA MET A 205 -5.72 17.09 3.32
C MET A 205 -7.25 17.01 3.18
N ASP A 206 -7.91 18.15 3.26
CA ASP A 206 -9.34 18.29 3.04
C ASP A 206 -9.66 18.69 1.59
N ASN A 207 -10.93 18.92 1.26
CA ASN A 207 -11.33 19.16 -0.11
C ASN A 207 -10.68 20.41 -0.71
N ASP A 208 -10.59 21.48 0.08
CA ASP A 208 -10.00 22.75 -0.34
C ASP A 208 -8.47 22.57 -0.53
N GLY A 209 -7.79 21.96 0.45
CA GLY A 209 -6.35 21.73 0.36
C GLY A 209 -5.94 20.81 -0.80
N ILE A 210 -6.74 19.77 -1.10
CA ILE A 210 -6.49 18.92 -2.26
C ILE A 210 -6.79 19.66 -3.58
N THR A 211 -7.82 20.50 -3.62
CA THR A 211 -8.13 21.30 -4.81
C THR A 211 -7.00 22.28 -5.13
N ASP A 212 -6.52 23.01 -4.12
CA ASP A 212 -5.36 23.91 -4.24
C ASP A 212 -4.10 23.18 -4.73
N LEU A 213 -3.86 21.96 -4.24
CA LEU A 213 -2.76 21.12 -4.70
C LEU A 213 -2.90 20.74 -6.18
N ILE A 214 -4.10 20.37 -6.63
CA ILE A 214 -4.35 20.03 -8.03
C ILE A 214 -4.10 21.25 -8.92
N GLU A 215 -4.65 22.41 -8.56
CA GLU A 215 -4.42 23.65 -9.29
C GLU A 215 -2.93 23.99 -9.35
N TRP A 216 -2.22 23.87 -8.23
CA TRP A 216 -0.78 24.10 -8.19
C TRP A 216 -0.02 23.13 -9.11
N LEU A 217 -0.37 21.84 -9.12
CA LEU A 217 0.25 20.84 -9.99
C LEU A 217 0.03 21.16 -11.46
N GLU A 218 -1.19 21.53 -11.86
CA GLU A 218 -1.52 21.88 -13.26
C GLU A 218 -0.68 23.05 -13.79
N HIS A 219 -0.36 24.03 -12.94
CA HIS A 219 0.46 25.18 -13.31
C HIS A 219 1.97 24.89 -13.29
N ASN A 220 2.41 23.84 -12.58
CA ASN A 220 3.82 23.53 -12.34
C ASN A 220 4.30 22.23 -13.01
N ASP A 221 3.44 21.47 -13.70
CA ASP A 221 3.73 20.16 -14.33
C ASP A 221 4.85 20.20 -15.40
N HIS A 222 5.21 21.40 -15.88
CA HIS A 222 6.34 21.62 -16.78
C HIS A 222 7.71 21.61 -16.09
N GLN A 223 7.76 21.77 -14.76
CA GLN A 223 8.97 21.65 -13.97
C GLN A 223 9.12 20.20 -13.53
N SER A 224 10.33 19.64 -13.58
CA SER A 224 10.60 18.32 -13.02
C SER A 224 10.12 18.32 -11.57
N PRO A 225 9.07 17.55 -11.23
CA PRO A 225 8.55 17.62 -9.88
C PRO A 225 9.65 17.15 -8.93
N PRO A 226 9.75 17.74 -7.72
CA PRO A 226 10.76 17.33 -6.77
C PRO A 226 10.64 15.82 -6.55
N THR A 227 11.75 15.11 -6.70
CA THR A 227 11.80 13.68 -6.41
C THR A 227 11.34 13.45 -4.97
N MET A 228 10.55 12.41 -4.71
CA MET A 228 10.21 11.94 -3.35
C MET A 228 11.45 11.66 -2.47
N ASN A 229 12.66 11.69 -3.04
CA ASN A 229 13.97 11.51 -2.41
C ASN A 229 14.34 12.52 -1.30
N GLY A 230 13.38 13.28 -0.76
CA GLY A 230 13.62 14.26 0.29
C GLY A 230 13.15 13.84 1.69
N CYS A 231 12.53 12.67 1.85
CA CYS A 231 12.05 12.18 3.15
C CYS A 231 12.70 10.85 3.50
N ASP A 232 13.10 10.70 4.78
CA ASP A 232 13.73 9.48 5.28
C ASP A 232 12.66 8.38 5.47
N LEU A 233 11.50 8.74 6.00
CA LEU A 233 10.41 7.81 6.31
C LEU A 233 9.11 8.18 5.59
N ILE A 234 8.43 7.18 5.02
CA ILE A 234 7.08 7.33 4.49
C ILE A 234 6.12 6.46 5.31
N CYS A 235 5.05 7.04 5.83
CA CYS A 235 3.96 6.32 6.46
C CYS A 235 2.68 6.49 5.65
N ALA A 236 2.16 5.40 5.08
CA ALA A 236 0.96 5.43 4.25
C ALA A 236 -0.22 4.76 4.96
N SER A 237 -1.36 5.45 4.96
CA SER A 237 -2.65 4.89 5.33
C SER A 237 -3.27 4.21 4.12
N LEU A 238 -3.48 2.90 4.24
CA LEU A 238 -4.26 2.09 3.31
C LEU A 238 -5.53 1.57 4.01
N GLU A 239 -5.98 2.22 5.09
CA GLU A 239 -7.16 1.81 5.84
C GLU A 239 -8.48 1.84 5.04
N ALA A 240 -8.52 2.65 3.97
CA ALA A 240 -9.66 2.71 3.05
C ALA A 240 -9.70 1.53 2.07
N VAL A 241 -8.62 0.74 1.99
CA VAL A 241 -8.51 -0.40 1.09
C VAL A 241 -8.64 -1.68 1.89
N ASP A 242 -9.68 -2.47 1.59
CA ASP A 242 -9.86 -3.79 2.20
C ASP A 242 -9.40 -4.88 1.22
N PRO A 243 -8.17 -5.41 1.38
CA PRO A 243 -7.66 -6.41 0.48
C PRO A 243 -8.32 -7.78 0.67
N TYR A 244 -9.06 -8.00 1.77
CA TYR A 244 -9.77 -9.26 2.03
C TYR A 244 -11.06 -9.38 1.22
N LEU A 245 -11.49 -8.32 0.53
CA LEU A 245 -12.56 -8.36 -0.47
C LEU A 245 -12.13 -8.99 -1.80
N ALA A 246 -10.84 -9.29 -1.98
CA ALA A 246 -10.31 -9.95 -3.17
C ALA A 246 -10.63 -11.47 -3.16
N VAL A 247 -11.89 -11.80 -3.40
CA VAL A 247 -12.42 -13.17 -3.39
C VAL A 247 -12.60 -13.66 -4.84
N PHE A 248 -11.92 -14.76 -5.20
CA PHE A 248 -11.95 -15.34 -6.55
C PHE A 248 -12.95 -16.49 -6.70
N GLU A 249 -13.22 -17.20 -5.60
CA GLU A 249 -14.24 -18.24 -5.50
C GLU A 249 -15.09 -17.95 -4.27
N GLU A 250 -16.41 -18.22 -4.37
CA GLU A 250 -17.36 -17.97 -3.28
C GLU A 250 -16.81 -18.54 -1.94
N ASP A 251 -16.89 -17.71 -0.90
CA ASP A 251 -16.48 -18.02 0.47
C ASP A 251 -14.97 -18.29 0.71
N LEU A 252 -14.10 -18.11 -0.29
CA LEU A 252 -12.65 -18.20 -0.12
C LEU A 252 -12.00 -16.82 0.06
N ILE A 253 -11.95 -16.34 1.30
CA ILE A 253 -11.27 -15.09 1.67
C ILE A 253 -9.74 -15.28 1.75
N PRO A 254 -8.94 -14.25 1.44
CA PRO A 254 -7.49 -14.30 1.66
C PRO A 254 -7.14 -14.60 3.13
N VAL A 255 -6.28 -15.59 3.37
CA VAL A 255 -5.81 -15.92 4.73
C VAL A 255 -4.74 -14.93 5.20
N ARG A 256 -3.93 -14.42 4.27
CA ARG A 256 -2.89 -13.42 4.51
C ARG A 256 -2.76 -12.52 3.29
N VAL A 257 -2.55 -11.24 3.53
CA VAL A 257 -2.19 -10.25 2.51
C VAL A 257 -0.87 -9.61 2.90
N SER A 258 0.05 -9.51 1.95
CA SER A 258 1.34 -8.86 2.12
C SER A 258 1.52 -7.83 1.00
N CYS A 259 1.83 -6.59 1.37
CA CYS A 259 2.03 -5.48 0.45
C CYS A 259 3.49 -5.03 0.47
N TYR A 260 4.07 -4.90 -0.71
CA TYR A 260 5.46 -4.50 -0.90
C TYR A 260 5.52 -3.26 -1.77
N VAL A 261 6.23 -2.24 -1.31
CA VAL A 261 6.52 -1.03 -2.08
C VAL A 261 7.99 -1.09 -2.48
N GLU A 262 8.24 -1.17 -3.79
CA GLU A 262 9.59 -1.15 -4.36
C GLU A 262 9.73 -0.06 -5.44
N PRO A 263 10.92 0.55 -5.58
CA PRO A 263 12.09 0.39 -4.72
C PRO A 263 11.81 0.95 -3.32
N VAL A 264 12.61 0.56 -2.33
CA VAL A 264 12.60 1.25 -1.03
C VAL A 264 13.15 2.66 -1.28
N VAL A 265 12.27 3.62 -1.58
CA VAL A 265 12.58 5.04 -1.69
C VAL A 265 12.91 5.59 -0.29
N GLY A 266 14.10 6.16 -0.12
CA GLY A 266 14.53 6.72 1.17
C GLY A 266 15.05 5.67 2.15
N VAL A 267 14.68 5.83 3.42
CA VAL A 267 15.30 5.15 4.57
C VAL A 267 14.34 4.15 5.24
N GLY A 268 13.03 4.21 4.96
CA GLY A 268 12.02 3.23 5.39
C GLY A 268 10.58 3.51 4.93
N HIS A 269 9.73 2.48 4.96
CA HIS A 269 8.29 2.60 4.71
C HIS A 269 7.47 1.94 5.82
N VAL A 270 6.34 2.55 6.15
CA VAL A 270 5.33 2.01 7.06
C VAL A 270 3.99 2.04 6.33
N LEU A 271 3.33 0.90 6.21
CA LEU A 271 1.99 0.78 5.65
C LEU A 271 1.03 0.36 6.76
N VAL A 272 -0.07 1.10 6.93
CA VAL A 272 -1.12 0.77 7.90
C VAL A 272 -2.35 0.27 7.14
N LEU A 273 -2.74 -0.98 7.41
CA LEU A 273 -3.83 -1.69 6.75
C LEU A 273 -4.89 -2.16 7.75
N PRO A 274 -6.14 -2.40 7.30
CA PRO A 274 -7.10 -3.10 8.12
C PRO A 274 -6.63 -4.53 8.41
N SER A 275 -6.98 -5.04 9.60
CA SER A 275 -6.71 -6.44 9.95
C SER A 275 -7.64 -7.41 9.23
N PRO A 276 -7.25 -8.70 9.15
CA PRO A 276 -8.14 -9.75 8.67
C PRO A 276 -9.50 -9.75 9.40
N PRO A 277 -10.58 -10.19 8.73
CA PRO A 277 -11.88 -10.35 9.37
C PRO A 277 -11.78 -11.20 10.65
N GLY A 278 -12.39 -10.74 11.74
CA GLY A 278 -12.42 -11.46 13.02
C GLY A 278 -11.48 -10.93 14.11
N GLU A 279 -10.48 -10.13 13.77
CA GLU A 279 -9.51 -9.54 14.73
C GLU A 279 -10.06 -8.32 15.50
N GLY A 280 -11.28 -7.89 15.17
CA GLY A 280 -11.98 -6.76 15.81
C GLY A 280 -11.76 -5.40 15.11
N PRO A 281 -12.66 -4.42 15.32
CA PRO A 281 -12.73 -3.19 14.52
C PRO A 281 -11.55 -2.23 14.72
N PHE A 282 -10.81 -2.38 15.82
CA PHE A 282 -9.66 -1.53 16.18
C PHE A 282 -8.32 -2.18 15.85
N SER A 283 -8.31 -3.45 15.41
CA SER A 283 -7.08 -4.15 15.03
C SER A 283 -6.53 -3.59 13.71
N ARG A 284 -5.20 -3.46 13.61
CA ARG A 284 -4.49 -3.02 12.41
C ARG A 284 -3.31 -3.94 12.13
N VAL A 285 -3.02 -4.10 10.84
CA VAL A 285 -1.76 -4.67 10.38
C VAL A 285 -0.85 -3.52 9.99
N VAL A 286 0.36 -3.50 10.57
CA VAL A 286 1.40 -2.55 10.18
C VAL A 286 2.53 -3.31 9.50
N MET A 287 2.78 -2.98 8.24
CA MET A 287 3.88 -3.53 7.47
C MET A 287 5.01 -2.51 7.42
N VAL A 288 6.18 -2.90 7.92
CA VAL A 288 7.36 -2.02 7.97
C VAL A 288 8.44 -2.57 7.08
N THR A 289 8.94 -1.74 6.16
CA THR A 289 10.06 -2.07 5.27
C THR A 289 11.26 -1.22 5.65
N LEU A 290 12.29 -1.87 6.20
CA LEU A 290 13.57 -1.29 6.60
C LEU A 290 14.72 -2.22 6.18
N PRO A 291 15.97 -1.73 6.15
CA PRO A 291 17.16 -2.59 6.23
C PRO A 291 17.02 -3.68 7.31
N GLU A 292 17.50 -4.88 7.00
CA GLU A 292 17.28 -6.09 7.82
C GLU A 292 17.68 -5.89 9.29
N GLU A 293 18.89 -5.39 9.55
CA GLU A 293 19.40 -5.16 10.91
C GLU A 293 18.52 -4.19 11.72
N GLU A 294 17.89 -3.22 11.06
CA GLU A 294 17.04 -2.23 11.71
C GLU A 294 15.63 -2.76 11.94
N ALA A 295 15.12 -3.59 11.01
CA ALA A 295 13.85 -4.28 11.19
C ALA A 295 13.91 -5.22 12.41
N VAL A 296 15.02 -5.94 12.60
CA VAL A 296 15.25 -6.77 13.80
C VAL A 296 15.18 -5.93 15.07
N ARG A 297 15.95 -4.84 15.11
CA ARG A 297 16.00 -3.96 16.28
C ARG A 297 14.67 -3.27 16.56
N LEU A 298 13.88 -2.97 15.52
CA LEU A 298 12.52 -2.43 15.68
C LEU A 298 11.58 -3.44 16.32
N CYS A 299 11.68 -4.72 15.97
CA CYS A 299 10.89 -5.78 16.60
C CYS A 299 11.23 -5.97 18.09
N GLU A 300 12.42 -5.56 18.51
CA GLU A 300 12.90 -5.61 19.91
C GLU A 300 12.66 -4.29 20.67
N ASP A 301 12.07 -3.27 20.05
CA ASP A 301 11.86 -1.96 20.68
C ASP A 301 10.82 -2.05 21.80
N ASP A 302 11.21 -1.65 23.01
CA ASP A 302 10.37 -1.71 24.22
C ASP A 302 9.01 -1.00 24.05
N LEU A 303 9.00 0.14 23.34
CA LEU A 303 7.79 0.91 23.15
C LEU A 303 6.80 0.20 22.23
N ILE A 304 7.30 -0.52 21.21
CA ILE A 304 6.49 -1.38 20.35
C ILE A 304 5.99 -2.59 21.12
N LEU A 305 6.87 -3.27 21.86
CA LEU A 305 6.53 -4.48 22.62
C LEU A 305 5.50 -4.20 23.73
N ASN A 306 5.44 -2.98 24.27
CA ASN A 306 4.41 -2.57 25.23
C ASN A 306 2.97 -2.66 24.68
N PHE A 307 2.79 -2.67 23.36
CA PHE A 307 1.48 -2.89 22.72
C PHE A 307 1.18 -4.37 22.44
N SER A 308 2.07 -5.29 22.86
CA SER A 308 1.94 -6.74 22.67
C SER A 308 1.57 -7.15 21.23
N PRO A 309 2.34 -6.69 20.21
CA PRO A 309 2.01 -6.98 18.82
C PRO A 309 2.23 -8.46 18.47
N THR A 310 1.39 -8.99 17.60
CA THR A 310 1.66 -10.28 16.94
C THR A 310 2.61 -10.05 15.77
N ILE A 311 3.85 -10.51 15.89
CA ILE A 311 4.86 -10.36 14.83
C ILE A 311 4.72 -11.50 13.82
N LEU A 312 4.28 -11.18 12.60
CA LEU A 312 3.98 -12.18 11.56
C LEU A 312 5.20 -12.65 10.74
N MET A 313 6.25 -11.83 10.63
CA MET A 313 7.47 -12.08 9.83
C MET A 313 8.72 -11.46 10.49
N GLY A 314 8.92 -11.74 11.77
CA GLY A 314 10.15 -11.36 12.48
C GLY A 314 11.31 -12.27 12.10
N VAL A 315 12.54 -11.76 12.12
CA VAL A 315 13.75 -12.49 11.70
C VAL A 315 14.10 -13.68 12.63
N ASN A 316 13.43 -13.79 13.79
CA ASN A 316 13.67 -14.83 14.80
C ASN A 316 12.42 -15.68 15.13
N ASN A 317 11.68 -16.18 14.12
CA ASN A 317 10.64 -17.20 14.32
C ASN A 317 11.14 -18.61 13.95
#